data_AF-A0AAV8WQ48-F1
#
_entry.id   AF-A0AAV8WQ48-F1
#
_cell.length_a   1.000
_cell.length_b   1.000
_cell.length_c   1.000
_cell.angle_alpha   90.00
_cell.angle_beta   90.00
_cell.angle_gamma   90.00
#
_symmetry.space_group_name_H-M   'P 1'
#
loop_
_entity.id
_entity.type
_entity.pdbx_description
1 polymer ?
#
loop_
_entity_poly.entity_id
_entity_poly.type
_entity_poly.pdbx_seq_one_letter_code
_entity_poly.pdbx_strand_id
1 'polypeptide(L)'
;MIVRGSSRVPLTLLVNSYWFDFIENSLEGFTKFLDKLIEYKDVFLVTQQQILDWVKNPTPLSQFRTEIPERTANCNPFSCKLKMQDDQIRYMKSCIPCPAVYPWLGNPDGNAA
;
A
#
# COMPACT_ATOMS: atom_id res chain seq x y z
N MET A 1 -6.74 -10.75 7.01
CA MET A 1 -6.81 -12.19 7.33
C MET A 1 -8.19 -12.49 7.89
N ILE A 2 -9.16 -12.75 7.02
CA ILE A 2 -10.51 -13.20 7.42
C ILE A 2 -10.46 -14.72 7.54
N VAL A 3 -10.89 -15.27 8.68
CA VAL A 3 -10.88 -16.71 8.92
C VAL A 3 -12.27 -17.20 9.31
N ARG A 4 -12.89 -18.04 8.46
CA ARG A 4 -13.97 -18.95 8.86
C ARG A 4 -13.90 -20.24 8.02
N GLY A 5 -13.40 -21.33 8.60
CA GLY A 5 -13.25 -22.67 7.99
C GLY A 5 -12.21 -23.55 8.73
N SER A 6 -12.15 -24.85 8.42
CA SER A 6 -11.22 -25.83 9.04
C SER A 6 -9.75 -25.58 8.69
N SER A 7 -9.46 -24.94 7.54
CA SER A 7 -8.14 -24.45 7.15
C SER A 7 -8.13 -22.92 7.10
N ARG A 8 -7.22 -22.29 7.86
CA ARG A 8 -7.08 -20.83 7.92
C ARG A 8 -6.10 -20.35 6.84
N VAL A 9 -6.60 -20.16 5.62
CA VAL A 9 -5.79 -19.65 4.49
C VAL A 9 -5.87 -18.12 4.39
N PRO A 10 -4.81 -17.44 3.92
CA PRO A 10 -4.86 -16.00 3.71
C PRO A 10 -5.89 -15.60 2.65
N LEU A 11 -6.79 -14.68 3.01
CA LEU A 11 -7.65 -13.98 2.06
C LEU A 11 -7.00 -12.66 1.64
N THR A 12 -6.77 -12.50 0.34
CA THR A 12 -6.28 -11.25 -0.26
C THR A 12 -7.45 -10.45 -0.83
N LEU A 13 -7.53 -9.17 -0.47
CA LEU A 13 -8.50 -8.22 -1.04
C LEU A 13 -7.81 -7.41 -2.12
N LEU A 14 -8.23 -7.57 -3.37
CA LEU A 14 -7.70 -6.86 -4.53
C LEU A 14 -8.75 -5.88 -5.04
N VAL A 15 -8.56 -4.59 -4.76
CA VAL A 15 -9.50 -3.52 -5.14
C VAL A 15 -8.73 -2.36 -5.75
N ASN A 16 -9.19 -1.88 -6.92
CA ASN A 16 -8.64 -0.69 -7.54
C ASN A 16 -9.27 0.55 -6.88
N SER A 17 -8.48 1.58 -6.57
CA SER A 17 -8.99 2.81 -5.94
C SER A 17 -10.08 3.48 -6.76
N TYR A 18 -9.97 3.44 -8.10
CA TYR A 18 -10.97 4.00 -9.02
C TYR A 18 -12.36 3.37 -8.84
N TRP A 19 -12.45 2.11 -8.40
CA TRP A 19 -13.74 1.44 -8.17
C TRP A 19 -14.60 2.19 -7.15
N PHE A 20 -13.95 2.79 -6.13
CA PHE A 20 -14.64 3.52 -5.08
C PHE A 20 -15.28 4.84 -5.56
N ASP A 21 -14.77 5.41 -6.66
CA ASP A 21 -15.27 6.67 -7.20
C ASP A 21 -16.57 6.48 -8.01
N PHE A 22 -16.81 5.28 -8.54
CA PHE A 22 -17.93 5.02 -9.49
C PHE A 22 -19.04 4.16 -8.92
N ILE A 23 -18.77 3.37 -7.88
CA ILE A 23 -19.79 2.53 -7.27
C ILE A 23 -20.31 3.21 -6.01
N GLU A 24 -21.58 3.59 -6.03
CA GLU A 24 -22.25 4.19 -4.88
C GLU A 24 -22.12 3.31 -3.62
N ASN A 25 -21.87 3.94 -2.47
CA ASN A 25 -21.73 3.30 -1.15
C ASN A 25 -20.61 2.25 -1.04
N SER A 26 -19.78 2.08 -2.07
CA SER A 26 -18.70 1.09 -2.09
C SER A 26 -17.66 1.33 -0.99
N LEU A 27 -17.21 2.58 -0.81
CA LEU A 27 -16.25 2.96 0.20
C LEU A 27 -16.83 2.81 1.61
N GLU A 28 -18.09 3.21 1.80
CA GLU A 28 -18.79 3.06 3.07
C GLU A 28 -18.98 1.57 3.45
N GLY A 29 -19.44 0.75 2.51
CA GLY A 29 -19.61 -0.69 2.70
C GLY A 29 -18.28 -1.38 2.98
N PHE A 30 -17.22 -1.01 2.26
CA PHE A 30 -15.87 -1.54 2.51
C PHE A 30 -15.35 -1.14 3.89
N THR A 31 -15.58 0.11 4.32
CA THR A 31 -15.20 0.59 5.66
C THR A 31 -15.93 -0.19 6.75
N LYS A 32 -17.27 -0.34 6.65
CA LYS A 32 -18.07 -1.16 7.58
C LYS A 32 -17.59 -2.60 7.67
N PHE A 33 -17.19 -3.17 6.54
CA PHE A 33 -16.59 -4.50 6.49
C PHE A 33 -15.26 -4.55 7.25
N LEU A 34 -14.36 -3.59 7.04
CA LEU A 34 -13.09 -3.52 7.77
C LEU A 34 -13.29 -3.30 9.28
N ASP A 35 -14.22 -2.42 9.67
CA ASP A 35 -14.58 -2.19 11.08
C ASP A 35 -15.03 -3.49 11.73
N LYS A 36 -15.87 -4.26 11.03
CA LYS A 36 -16.33 -5.56 11.53
C LYS A 36 -15.20 -6.56 11.69
N LEU A 37 -14.19 -6.52 10.82
CA LEU A 37 -13.04 -7.41 10.88
C LEU A 37 -12.17 -7.18 12.13
N ILE A 38 -12.02 -5.93 12.53
CA ILE A 38 -11.19 -5.54 13.69
C ILE A 38 -11.79 -6.05 15.01
N GLU A 39 -13.10 -6.34 15.05
CA GLU A 39 -13.76 -6.93 16.22
C GLU A 39 -13.34 -8.39 16.49
N TYR A 40 -12.85 -9.12 15.47
CA TYR A 40 -12.45 -10.52 15.62
C TYR A 40 -11.01 -10.63 16.13
N LYS A 41 -10.82 -11.30 17.28
CA LYS A 41 -9.50 -11.48 17.92
C LYS A 41 -8.54 -12.37 17.14
N ASP A 42 -9.03 -13.10 16.15
CA ASP A 42 -8.26 -14.04 15.33
C ASP A 42 -8.19 -13.65 13.85
N VAL A 43 -8.42 -12.37 13.57
CA VAL A 43 -8.38 -11.75 12.24
C VAL A 43 -7.39 -10.59 12.28
N PHE A 44 -6.43 -10.59 11.36
CA PHE A 44 -5.41 -9.54 11.27
C PHE A 44 -5.36 -8.94 9.87
N LEU A 45 -5.38 -7.61 9.75
CA LEU A 45 -5.08 -6.94 8.47
C LEU A 45 -3.55 -6.79 8.38
N VAL A 46 -2.96 -7.41 7.36
CA VAL A 46 -1.51 -7.56 7.24
C VAL A 46 -1.07 -7.29 5.81
N THR A 47 0.20 -6.93 5.64
CA THR A 47 0.84 -6.80 4.33
C THR A 47 1.20 -8.16 3.75
N GLN A 48 1.48 -8.23 2.45
CA GLN A 48 1.98 -9.45 1.81
C GLN A 48 3.34 -9.90 2.38
N GLN A 49 4.19 -8.94 2.77
CA GLN A 49 5.46 -9.24 3.43
C GLN A 49 5.25 -9.98 4.76
N GLN A 50 4.33 -9.50 5.61
CA GLN A 50 4.01 -10.15 6.88
C GLN A 50 3.45 -11.58 6.68
N ILE A 51 2.70 -11.82 5.60
CA ILE A 51 2.24 -13.17 5.26
C ILE A 51 3.43 -14.06 4.91
N LEU A 52 4.37 -13.60 4.08
CA LEU A 52 5.56 -14.38 3.72
C LEU A 52 6.43 -14.70 4.93
N ASP A 53 6.60 -13.75 5.84
CA ASP A 53 7.38 -13.94 7.05
C ASP A 53 6.71 -14.95 8.01
N TRP A 54 5.37 -14.90 8.12
CA TRP A 54 4.61 -15.88 8.88
C TRP A 54 4.63 -17.27 8.23
N VAL A 55 4.55 -17.38 6.90
CA VAL A 55 4.65 -18.68 6.21
C VAL A 55 6.02 -19.31 6.43
N LYS A 56 7.09 -18.52 6.44
CA LYS A 56 8.45 -18.99 6.75
C LYS A 56 8.61 -19.43 8.20
N ASN A 57 8.02 -18.68 9.14
CA ASN A 57 8.11 -18.95 10.58
C ASN A 57 6.73 -18.82 11.23
N PRO A 58 5.89 -19.86 11.15
CA PRO A 58 4.52 -19.79 11.67
C PRO A 58 4.51 -19.59 13.18
N THR A 59 3.77 -18.58 13.63
CA THR A 59 3.56 -18.32 15.05
C THR A 59 2.14 -18.69 15.47
N PRO A 60 1.95 -19.25 16.67
CA PRO A 60 0.62 -19.45 17.25
C PRO A 60 -0.14 -18.13 17.39
N LEU A 61 -1.47 -18.20 17.34
CA LEU A 61 -2.34 -17.03 17.48
C LEU A 61 -2.08 -16.22 18.75
N SER A 62 -1.72 -16.87 19.86
CA SER A 62 -1.41 -16.21 21.14
C SER A 62 -0.14 -15.35 21.10
N GLN A 63 0.74 -15.57 20.12
CA GLN A 63 2.02 -14.89 19.97
C GLN A 63 2.04 -13.93 18.76
N PHE A 64 1.12 -14.10 17.80
CA PHE A 64 1.07 -13.25 16.63
C PHE A 64 0.71 -11.81 17.03
N ARG A 65 1.55 -10.85 16.62
CA ARG A 65 1.30 -9.43 16.79
C ARG A 65 1.54 -8.70 15.47
N THR A 66 0.62 -7.81 15.14
CA THR A 66 0.82 -6.85 14.06
C THR A 66 1.56 -5.65 14.62
N GLU A 67 2.88 -5.59 14.40
CA GLU A 67 3.62 -4.37 14.67
C GLU A 67 3.16 -3.29 13.70
N ILE A 68 2.72 -2.16 14.24
CA ILE A 68 2.44 -0.97 13.46
C ILE A 68 3.75 -0.18 13.48
N PRO A 69 4.50 -0.12 12.38
CA PRO A 69 5.75 0.63 12.36
C PRO A 69 5.44 2.10 12.64
N GLU A 70 6.25 2.71 13.51
CA GLU A 70 6.14 4.13 13.78
C GLU A 70 6.47 4.91 12.50
N ARG A 71 5.52 5.72 12.04
CA ARG A 71 5.69 6.52 10.81
C ARG A 71 6.48 7.79 11.14
N THR A 72 7.79 7.67 11.19
CA THR A 72 8.72 8.78 11.51
C THR A 72 9.23 9.54 10.28
N ALA A 73 8.85 9.11 9.07
CA ALA A 73 9.30 9.73 7.84
C ALA A 73 8.71 11.14 7.68
N ASN A 74 9.57 12.16 7.69
CA ASN A 74 9.19 13.54 7.38
C ASN A 74 9.24 13.78 5.87
N CYS A 75 8.29 14.54 5.34
CA CYS A 75 8.23 14.91 3.93
C CYS A 75 8.06 16.43 3.80
N ASN A 76 9.08 17.09 3.24
CA ASN A 76 8.96 18.47 2.75
C ASN A 76 8.63 18.39 1.25
N PRO A 77 7.37 18.65 0.84
CA PRO A 77 6.93 18.34 -0.50
C PRO A 77 7.51 19.32 -1.55
N PHE A 78 8.07 18.76 -2.62
CA PHE A 78 8.42 19.45 -3.85
C PHE A 78 7.36 19.17 -4.92
N SER A 79 7.05 20.19 -5.73
CA SER A 79 6.21 20.07 -6.92
C SER A 79 7.08 20.28 -8.15
N CYS A 80 7.42 19.18 -8.83
CA CYS A 80 8.40 19.16 -9.91
C CYS A 80 7.69 19.18 -11.27
N LYS A 81 7.96 20.22 -12.07
CA LYS A 81 7.58 20.27 -13.49
C LYS A 81 8.73 19.68 -14.29
N LEU A 82 8.59 18.43 -14.71
CA LEU A 82 9.67 17.64 -15.33
C LEU A 82 9.36 17.37 -16.80
N LYS A 83 10.42 17.34 -17.61
CA LYS A 83 10.34 17.04 -19.04
C LYS A 83 10.62 15.54 -19.27
N MET A 84 9.84 14.91 -20.12
CA MET A 84 10.06 13.55 -20.61
C MET A 84 11.00 13.53 -21.82
N GLN A 85 11.37 12.31 -22.26
CA GLN A 85 12.17 12.09 -23.48
C GLN A 85 11.43 12.51 -24.76
N ASP A 86 10.11 12.44 -24.77
CA ASP A 86 9.22 12.80 -25.90
C ASP A 86 8.73 14.26 -25.82
N ASP A 87 9.44 15.11 -25.09
CA ASP A 87 9.12 16.52 -24.82
C ASP A 87 7.82 16.78 -24.02
N GLN A 88 7.09 15.75 -23.59
CA GLN A 88 5.93 15.94 -22.73
C GLN A 88 6.33 16.42 -21.34
N ILE A 89 5.49 17.29 -20.76
CA ILE A 89 5.69 17.78 -19.39
C ILE A 89 4.84 16.94 -18.45
N ARG A 90 5.46 16.43 -17.37
CA ARG A 90 4.78 15.73 -16.28
C ARG A 90 5.07 16.40 -14.94
N TYR A 91 4.05 16.44 -14.10
CA TYR A 91 4.17 16.93 -12.74
C TYR A 91 4.37 15.75 -11.77
N MET A 92 5.37 15.87 -10.91
CA MET A 92 5.66 14.88 -9.89
C MET A 92 5.72 15.56 -8.52
N LYS A 93 5.00 14.99 -7.55
CA LYS A 93 5.14 15.36 -6.14
C LYS A 93 6.21 14.47 -5.51
N SER A 94 7.14 15.07 -4.79
CA SER A 94 8.29 14.36 -4.21
C SER A 94 8.57 14.86 -2.80
N CYS A 95 9.13 14.02 -1.94
CA CYS A 95 9.66 14.41 -0.62
C CYS A 95 11.17 14.68 -0.66
N ILE A 96 11.80 14.50 -1.81
CA ILE A 96 13.22 14.78 -2.10
C ILE A 96 13.32 15.85 -3.19
N PRO A 97 14.45 16.57 -3.31
CA PRO A 97 14.67 17.57 -4.36
C PRO A 97 14.32 17.07 -5.75
N CYS A 98 13.82 17.95 -6.61
CA CYS A 98 13.40 17.57 -7.96
C CYS A 98 14.58 17.03 -8.78
N PRO A 99 14.40 15.90 -9.49
CA PRO A 99 15.39 15.40 -10.44
C PRO A 99 15.49 16.34 -11.65
N ALA A 100 16.52 16.14 -12.49
CA ALA A 100 16.75 16.98 -13.67
C ALA A 100 15.73 16.72 -14.78
N VAL A 101 15.34 15.46 -14.98
CA VAL A 101 14.35 15.02 -15.97
C VAL A 101 13.33 14.08 -15.34
N TYR A 102 12.24 13.80 -16.04
CA TYR A 102 11.22 12.87 -15.54
C TYR A 102 11.79 11.44 -15.45
N PRO A 103 11.79 10.80 -14.26
CA PRO A 103 12.21 9.41 -14.11
C PRO A 103 11.43 8.47 -15.03
N TRP A 104 12.15 7.68 -15.83
CA TRP A 104 11.53 6.77 -16.80
C TRP A 104 12.38 5.52 -17.03
N LEU A 105 11.91 4.64 -17.91
CA LEU A 105 12.65 3.46 -18.33
C LEU A 105 14.04 3.87 -18.84
N GLY A 106 15.09 3.28 -18.27
CA GLY A 106 16.49 3.59 -18.58
C GLY A 106 17.10 4.77 -17.81
N ASN A 107 16.30 5.58 -17.09
CA ASN A 107 16.78 6.63 -16.20
C ASN A 107 15.84 6.77 -14.98
N PRO A 108 15.85 5.80 -14.05
CA PRO A 108 14.92 5.75 -12.92
C PRO A 108 15.18 6.84 -11.87
N ASP A 109 16.39 7.41 -11.84
CA ASP A 109 16.74 8.49 -10.91
C ASP A 109 16.46 9.88 -11.50
N GLY A 110 16.20 9.97 -12.81
CA GLY A 110 15.98 11.25 -13.50
C GLY A 110 17.24 12.13 -13.56
N ASN A 111 18.42 11.50 -13.66
CA ASN A 111 19.71 12.19 -13.78
C ASN A 111 19.78 13.01 -15.08
N ALA A 112 20.59 14.07 -15.07
CA ALA A 112 20.91 14.80 -16.30
C ALA A 112 21.59 13.87 -17.30
N ALA A 113 21.23 14.02 -18.59
CA ALA A 113 21.87 13.31 -19.69
C ALA A 113 23.28 13.85 -19.97
#